data_AF-A0A936D4B0-F1
#
_entry.id   AF-A0A936D4B0-F1
#
_cell.length_a   1.000
_cell.length_b   1.000
_cell.length_c   1.000
_cell.angle_alpha   90.00
_cell.angle_beta   90.00
_cell.angle_gamma   90.00
#
_symmetry.space_group_name_H-M   'P 1'
#
loop_
_entity.id
_entity.type
_entity.pdbx_description
1 polymer ?
#
loop_
_entity_poly.entity_id
_entity_poly.type
_entity_poly.pdbx_seq_one_letter_code
_entity_poly.pdbx_strand_id
1 'polypeptide(L)' 'MIRRSKEQWLSLFQQHADSGLTAAAFCKQHDLDQAYFSCAERNCVTPTKRHSYQLLA' A
#
# COMPACT_ATOMS: atom_id res chain seq x y z
N MET A 1 12.49 -4.49 7.52
CA MET A 1 11.25 -3.90 6.98
C MET A 1 11.44 -2.40 6.86
N ILE A 2 11.58 -1.86 5.64
CA ILE A 2 11.73 -0.42 5.43
C ILE A 2 10.37 0.24 5.70
N ARG A 3 10.30 1.11 6.71
CA ARG A 3 9.09 1.89 7.00
C ARG A 3 8.93 2.95 5.91
N ARG A 4 7.96 2.75 5.02
CA ARG A 4 7.60 3.71 3.96
C ARG A 4 6.42 4.57 4.40
N SER A 5 6.52 5.87 4.15
CA SER A 5 5.42 6.82 4.38
C SER A 5 4.28 6.61 3.37
N LYS A 6 3.09 7.16 3.67
CA LYS A 6 1.93 7.08 2.78
C LYS A 6 2.22 7.61 1.36
N GLU A 7 2.97 8.71 1.25
CA GLU A 7 3.36 9.30 -0.04
C GLU A 7 4.26 8.38 -0.86
N GLN A 8 5.18 7.66 -0.19
CA GLN A 8 6.05 6.66 -0.83
C GLN A 8 5.23 5.49 -1.37
N TRP A 9 4.22 5.05 -0.62
CA TRP A 9 3.28 4.02 -1.06
C TRP A 9 2.46 4.48 -2.27
N LEU A 10 1.93 5.70 -2.23
CA LEU A 10 1.19 6.27 -3.36
C LEU A 10 2.03 6.34 -4.64
N SER A 11 3.29 6.76 -4.53
CA SER A 11 4.20 6.77 -5.68
C SER A 11 4.45 5.36 -6.23
N LEU A 12 4.60 4.36 -5.36
CA LEU A 12 4.75 2.96 -5.77
C LEU A 12 3.49 2.41 -6.46
N PHE A 13 2.29 2.75 -5.99
CA PHE A 13 1.05 2.33 -6.66
C PHE A 13 0.89 3.00 -8.03
N GLN A 14 1.28 4.26 -8.18
CA GLN A 14 1.30 4.93 -9.48
C GLN A 14 2.31 4.28 -10.43
N GLN A 15 3.53 4.00 -9.95
CA GLN A 15 4.55 3.30 -10.75
C GLN A 15 4.10 1.89 -11.14
N HIS A 16 3.41 1.18 -10.25
CA HIS A 16 2.85 -0.15 -10.52
C HIS A 16 1.75 -0.09 -11.60
N ALA A 17 0.85 0.91 -11.52
CA ALA A 17 -0.19 1.13 -12.51
C ALA A 17 0.38 1.50 -13.89
N ASP A 18 1.43 2.33 -13.94
CA ASP A 18 2.12 2.71 -15.17
C ASP A 18 2.91 1.54 -15.79
N SER A 19 3.53 0.71 -14.93
CA SER A 19 4.32 -0.43 -15.38
C SER A 19 3.48 -1.54 -16.03
N GLY A 20 2.18 -1.63 -15.71
CA GLY A 20 1.30 -2.70 -16.18
C GLY A 20 1.69 -4.10 -15.70
N LEU A 21 2.60 -4.18 -14.72
CA LEU A 21 3.10 -5.43 -14.17
C LEU A 21 2.12 -6.02 -13.16
N THR A 22 2.22 -7.31 -12.89
CA THR A 22 1.49 -7.90 -11.76
C THR A 22 2.13 -7.46 -10.43
N ALA A 23 1.33 -7.36 -9.37
CA ALA A 23 1.83 -6.96 -8.04
C ALA A 23 3.00 -7.84 -7.57
N ALA A 24 3.01 -9.13 -7.90
CA ALA A 24 4.11 -10.04 -7.58
C ALA A 24 5.41 -9.68 -8.33
N ALA A 25 5.32 -9.36 -9.62
CA ALA A 25 6.48 -8.97 -10.42
C ALA A 25 7.03 -7.60 -9.96
N PHE A 26 6.15 -6.64 -9.72
CA PHE A 26 6.52 -5.32 -9.20
C PHE A 26 7.17 -5.42 -7.81
N CYS A 27 6.58 -6.22 -6.91
CA CYS A 27 7.15 -6.42 -5.59
C CYS A 27 8.54 -7.07 -5.64
N LYS A 28 8.76 -8.04 -6.55
CA LYS A 28 10.09 -8.64 -6.75
C LYS A 28 11.13 -7.64 -7.25
N GLN A 29 10.76 -6.72 -8.14
CA GLN A 29 11.69 -5.71 -8.66
C GLN A 29 12.05 -4.63 -7.63
N HIS A 30 11.12 -4.29 -6.75
CA HIS A 30 11.29 -3.22 -5.75
C HIS A 30 11.68 -3.74 -4.36
N ASP A 31 12.01 -5.03 -4.24
CA ASP A 31 12.30 -5.71 -2.96
C ASP A 31 11.20 -5.43 -1.91
N LEU A 32 9.95 -5.60 -2.33
CA LEU A 32 8.76 -5.41 -1.52
C LEU A 32 8.17 -6.75 -1.14
N ASP A 33 7.64 -6.81 0.08
CA ASP A 33 6.79 -7.92 0.48
C ASP A 33 5.41 -7.77 -0.15
N GLN A 34 4.98 -8.80 -0.88
CA GLN A 34 3.71 -8.78 -1.62
C GLN A 34 2.50 -8.67 -0.68
N ALA A 35 2.52 -9.34 0.47
CA ALA A 35 1.42 -9.27 1.43
C ALA A 35 1.31 -7.86 2.04
N TYR A 36 2.47 -7.22 2.30
CA TYR A 36 2.51 -5.84 2.77
C TYR A 36 2.06 -4.85 1.69
N PHE A 37 2.43 -5.06 0.42
CA PHE A 37 1.97 -4.25 -0.71
C PHE A 37 0.44 -4.27 -0.84
N SER A 38 -0.17 -5.47 -0.83
CA SER A 38 -1.64 -5.60 -0.89
C SER A 38 -2.33 -5.02 0.35
N CYS A 39 -1.72 -5.14 1.53
CA CYS A 39 -2.23 -4.49 2.75
C CYS A 39 -2.17 -2.96 2.63
N ALA A 40 -1.05 -2.41 2.17
CA ALA A 40 -0.86 -0.98 1.98
C ALA A 40 -1.81 -0.43 0.92
N GLU A 41 -2.03 -1.14 -0.19
CA GLU A 41 -2.97 -0.74 -1.26
C GLU A 41 -4.38 -0.58 -0.69
N ARG A 42 -4.85 -1.57 0.07
CA ARG A 42 -6.17 -1.53 0.72
C ARG A 42 -6.30 -0.40 1.74
N ASN A 43 -5.26 -0.12 2.52
CA ASN A 43 -5.28 0.89 3.58
C ASN A 43 -4.99 2.32 3.09
N CYS A 44 -4.26 2.49 1.98
CA CYS A 44 -3.82 3.79 1.48
C CYS A 44 -4.67 4.30 0.31
N VAL A 45 -5.25 3.41 -0.52
CA VAL A 45 -6.04 3.77 -1.72
C VAL A 45 -7.53 3.88 -1.41
N THR A 46 -8.05 3.19 -0.39
CA THR A 46 -9.45 3.38 0.02
C THR A 46 -9.58 4.60 0.96
N PRO A 47 -10.35 5.64 0.60
CA PRO A 47 -10.89 6.52 1.62
C PRO A 47 -11.88 5.69 2.45
N THR A 48 -11.56 5.51 3.73
CA THR A 48 -12.46 5.05 4.81
C THR A 48 -13.04 3.64 4.73
N LYS A 49 -12.44 2.73 5.52
CA LYS A 49 -13.13 2.20 6.70
C LYS A 49 -12.38 2.69 7.93
N ARG A 50 -12.71 3.91 8.36
CA ARG A 50 -12.51 4.34 9.74
C ARG A 50 -13.29 3.34 10.59
N HIS A 51 -12.64 2.28 11.07
CA HIS A 51 -13.21 1.51 12.16
C HIS A 51 -13.12 2.43 13.37
N SER A 52 -14.28 3.02 13.66
CA SER A 52 -14.70 3.45 14.98
C SER A 52 -14.16 2.50 16.05
N TYR A 53 -13.07 2.88 16.70
CA TYR A 53 -12.92 2.60 18.12
C TYR A 53 -13.51 3.82 18.84
N GLN A 54 -14.80 3.71 19.16
CA GLN A 54 -15.47 4.24 20.35
C GLN A 54 -14.48 4.34 21.56
N LEU A 55 -14.51 5.26 22.53
CA LEU A 55 -15.56 5.93 23.31
C LEU A 55 -14.86 6.87 24.33
N LEU A 56 -15.58 7.91 24.79
CA LEU A 56 -15.55 8.53 26.14
C LEU A 56 -14.21 8.75 26.88
N ALA A 57 -13.82 10.03 27.03
CA ALA A 57 -13.51 10.68 28.31
C ALA A 57 -13.49 12.21 28.13
#